data_AF-A0A2D8M489-F1
#
_entry.id   AF-A0A2D8M489-F1
#
_cell.length_a   1.000
_cell.length_b   1.000
_cell.length_c   1.000
_cell.angle_alpha   90.00
_cell.angle_beta   90.00
_cell.angle_gamma   90.00
#
_symmetry.space_group_name_H-M   'P 1'
#
loop_
_entity.id
_entity.type
_entity.pdbx_description
1 polymer ?
#
loop_
_entity_poly.entity_id
_entity_poly.type
_entity_poly.pdbx_seq_one_letter_code
_entity_poly.pdbx_strand_id
1 'polypeptide(L)'
;FGDRINAEMSIDLESVIPVETRTESLELRIWISGSDMAGNTFGSVSDEIFSPFAVWQLEQQLPEYVLAQPSIGTNNDVTVGTPLDLSVVIQNIGQSDGFAQLRVERVESNGARTIIHTQEVKVQSGGSGFFNHRWTPDRDGSMWIEFIIVGGPTSQTETFYASDGESDGFFGGIAEINPVLLIIIFLLIASLIGLIVFGLRTPNANNNQRLPANKNFQKAARQIPVPQQESHYAQQQVVTSPGDNPYQ
;
A
#
# COMPACT_ATOMS: atom_id res chain seq x y z
N PHE A 1 -50.53 17.52 50.40
CA PHE A 1 -49.38 18.18 49.75
C PHE A 1 -48.13 17.48 50.27
N GLY A 2 -47.28 16.91 49.39
CA GLY A 2 -45.94 16.44 49.78
C GLY A 2 -45.53 15.00 49.42
N ASP A 3 -46.04 14.38 48.36
CA ASP A 3 -45.74 12.96 48.09
C ASP A 3 -44.32 12.70 47.52
N ARG A 4 -43.59 13.74 47.09
CA ARG A 4 -42.16 13.64 46.73
C ARG A 4 -41.39 14.94 46.93
N ILE A 5 -40.09 14.80 47.15
CA ILE A 5 -39.11 15.88 47.07
C ILE A 5 -38.22 15.58 45.86
N ASN A 6 -38.17 16.50 44.90
CA ASN A 6 -37.23 16.42 43.79
C ASN A 6 -35.95 17.16 44.18
N ALA A 7 -34.81 16.50 44.05
CA ALA A 7 -33.49 17.10 44.19
C ALA A 7 -32.67 16.77 42.95
N GLU A 8 -31.90 17.74 42.47
CA GLU A 8 -30.98 17.58 41.36
C GLU A 8 -29.63 18.15 41.78
N MET A 9 -28.57 17.41 41.47
CA MET A 9 -27.19 17.82 41.71
C MET A 9 -26.38 17.44 40.49
N SER A 10 -25.50 18.34 40.06
CA SER A 10 -24.49 18.05 39.06
C SER A 10 -23.16 17.82 39.76
N ILE A 11 -22.46 16.76 39.39
CA ILE A 11 -21.13 16.42 39.90
C ILE A 11 -20.21 16.38 38.68
N ASP A 12 -19.17 17.21 38.71
CA ASP A 12 -18.10 17.15 37.73
C ASP A 12 -17.08 16.09 38.15
N LEU A 13 -17.17 14.91 37.55
CA LEU A 13 -16.25 13.81 37.83
C LEU A 13 -14.84 14.09 37.29
N GLU A 14 -14.70 14.97 36.30
CA GLU A 14 -13.41 15.23 35.67
C GLU A 14 -12.47 16.00 36.60
N SER A 15 -13.00 16.96 37.37
CA SER A 15 -12.20 17.71 38.34
C SER A 15 -11.89 16.93 39.62
N VAL A 16 -12.64 15.87 39.91
CA VAL A 16 -12.50 15.09 41.16
C VAL A 16 -11.65 13.84 40.97
N ILE A 17 -11.74 13.18 39.82
CA ILE A 17 -11.02 11.92 39.54
C ILE A 17 -9.68 12.22 38.86
N PRO A 18 -8.54 11.95 39.53
CA PRO A 18 -7.21 12.11 38.94
C PRO A 18 -7.06 11.26 37.68
N VAL A 19 -6.41 11.81 36.65
CA VAL A 19 -6.29 11.18 35.33
C VAL A 19 -5.68 9.78 35.42
N GLU A 20 -4.67 9.61 36.27
CA GLU A 20 -3.99 8.33 36.51
C GLU A 20 -4.94 7.22 36.99
N THR A 21 -5.96 7.55 37.79
CA THR A 21 -6.91 6.58 38.35
C THR A 21 -8.03 6.21 37.37
N ARG A 22 -8.20 6.95 36.28
CA ARG A 22 -9.27 6.69 35.29
C ARG A 22 -9.05 5.39 34.51
N THR A 23 -7.85 4.82 34.57
CA THR A 23 -7.54 3.49 34.02
C THR A 23 -8.01 2.35 34.90
N GLU A 24 -8.39 2.63 36.15
CA GLU A 24 -8.81 1.63 37.12
C GLU A 24 -10.33 1.41 37.08
N SER A 25 -10.78 0.27 37.60
CA SER A 25 -12.20 -0.02 37.80
C SER A 25 -12.76 0.81 38.95
N LEU A 26 -13.28 2.00 38.64
CA LEU A 26 -13.83 2.91 39.62
C LEU A 26 -15.35 2.72 39.82
N GLU A 27 -15.81 3.03 41.01
CA GLU A 27 -17.24 3.06 41.35
C GLU A 27 -17.58 4.35 42.10
N LEU A 28 -18.72 4.94 41.77
CA LEU A 28 -19.32 6.04 42.51
C LEU A 28 -20.38 5.48 43.46
N ARG A 29 -20.12 5.60 44.76
CA ARG A 29 -21.07 5.25 45.83
C ARG A 29 -21.74 6.52 46.33
N ILE A 30 -23.06 6.49 46.42
CA ILE A 30 -23.89 7.64 46.78
C ILE A 30 -24.63 7.34 48.07
N TRP A 31 -24.54 8.25 49.04
CA TRP A 31 -25.33 8.27 50.26
C TRP A 31 -26.20 9.51 50.26
N ILE A 32 -27.43 9.39 50.76
CA ILE A 32 -28.39 10.50 50.81
C ILE A 32 -28.93 10.55 52.22
N SER A 33 -28.78 11.66 52.92
CA SER A 33 -29.36 11.90 54.24
C SER A 33 -30.05 13.26 54.27
N GLY A 34 -31.15 13.39 55.01
CA GLY A 34 -31.86 14.66 55.16
C GLY A 34 -32.81 14.66 56.35
N SER A 35 -33.51 15.77 56.55
CA SER A 35 -34.57 15.91 57.54
C SER A 35 -35.78 16.64 56.96
N ASP A 36 -36.98 16.26 57.38
CA ASP A 36 -38.19 17.00 57.03
C ASP A 36 -38.34 18.30 57.84
N MET A 37 -39.37 19.10 57.55
CA MET A 37 -39.66 20.36 58.27
C MET A 37 -40.07 20.15 59.74
N ALA A 38 -40.44 18.93 60.13
CA ALA A 38 -40.75 18.56 61.50
C ALA A 38 -39.50 18.04 62.26
N GLY A 39 -38.36 17.92 61.58
CA GLY A 39 -37.09 17.46 62.14
C GLY A 39 -36.90 15.94 62.08
N ASN A 40 -37.78 15.18 61.41
CA ASN A 40 -37.58 13.75 61.24
C ASN A 40 -36.51 13.47 60.18
N THR A 41 -35.49 12.70 60.53
CA THR A 41 -34.41 12.33 59.61
C THR A 41 -34.83 11.18 58.70
N PHE A 42 -34.32 11.18 57.46
CA PHE A 42 -34.47 10.08 56.51
C PHE A 42 -33.17 9.87 55.73
N GLY A 43 -33.04 8.70 55.10
CA GLY A 43 -31.91 8.37 54.24
C GLY A 43 -30.89 7.41 54.86
N SER A 44 -29.65 7.47 54.38
CA SER A 44 -28.52 6.66 54.82
C SER A 44 -28.18 6.97 56.28
N VAL A 45 -28.06 5.91 57.08
CA VAL A 45 -27.77 6.02 58.52
C VAL A 45 -26.26 6.21 58.77
N SER A 46 -25.43 5.78 57.84
CA SER A 46 -23.98 5.96 57.84
C SER A 46 -23.43 6.01 56.41
N ASP A 47 -22.24 6.57 56.24
CA ASP A 47 -21.48 6.59 54.98
C ASP A 47 -20.62 5.32 54.85
N GLU A 48 -21.11 4.20 55.39
CA GLU A 48 -20.41 2.93 55.33
C GLU A 48 -20.40 2.39 53.90
N ILE A 49 -19.22 1.90 53.49
CA ILE A 49 -18.98 1.39 52.13
C ILE A 49 -19.98 0.31 51.71
N PHE A 50 -20.52 -0.47 52.65
CA PHE A 50 -21.44 -1.59 52.40
C PHE A 50 -22.92 -1.22 52.38
N SER A 51 -23.29 0.02 52.70
CA SER A 51 -24.69 0.47 52.72
C SER A 51 -24.94 1.78 51.95
N PRO A 52 -24.49 1.92 50.69
CA PRO A 52 -24.81 3.07 49.88
C PRO A 52 -26.28 3.06 49.44
N PHE A 53 -26.84 4.25 49.21
CA PHE A 53 -28.14 4.41 48.56
C PHE A 53 -28.10 3.95 47.11
N ALA A 54 -27.00 4.24 46.40
CA ALA A 54 -26.78 3.78 45.02
C ALA A 54 -25.29 3.56 44.73
N VAL A 55 -25.00 2.66 43.79
CA VAL A 55 -23.64 2.41 43.28
C VAL A 55 -23.68 2.47 41.76
N TRP A 56 -22.81 3.30 41.18
CA TRP A 56 -22.59 3.37 39.74
C TRP A 56 -21.19 2.91 39.41
N GLN A 57 -21.06 1.96 38.49
CA GLN A 57 -19.75 1.59 37.94
C GLN A 57 -19.35 2.64 36.91
N LEU A 58 -18.13 3.16 37.03
CA LEU A 58 -17.59 4.14 36.10
C LEU A 58 -16.84 3.42 34.98
N GLU A 59 -16.94 3.96 33.77
CA GLU A 59 -16.22 3.44 32.62
C GLU A 59 -14.71 3.68 32.78
N GLN A 60 -13.92 2.66 32.49
CA GLN A 60 -12.47 2.75 32.49
C GLN A 60 -11.99 3.41 31.21
N GLN A 61 -11.10 4.38 31.34
CA GLN A 61 -10.42 4.99 30.21
C GLN A 61 -9.24 4.14 29.81
N LEU A 62 -9.36 3.43 28.68
CA LEU A 62 -8.30 2.59 28.12
C LEU A 62 -7.67 3.26 26.88
N PRO A 63 -6.39 2.97 26.59
CA PRO A 63 -5.81 3.33 25.30
C PRO A 63 -6.46 2.51 24.19
N GLU A 64 -6.63 3.12 23.03
CA GLU A 64 -7.13 2.46 21.82
C GLU A 64 -6.23 2.87 20.66
N TYR A 65 -5.67 1.88 19.96
CA TYR A 65 -4.65 2.14 18.95
C TYR A 65 -5.19 2.00 17.53
N VAL A 66 -4.66 2.81 16.63
CA VAL A 66 -4.80 2.68 15.18
C VAL A 66 -3.42 2.73 14.55
N LEU A 67 -3.17 1.84 13.59
CA LEU A 67 -1.94 1.82 12.81
C LEU A 67 -2.17 2.51 11.47
N ALA A 68 -1.38 3.53 11.19
CA ALA A 68 -1.46 4.33 9.98
C ALA A 68 -0.14 4.32 9.20
N GLN A 69 -0.26 4.38 7.87
CA GLN A 69 0.87 4.55 6.94
C GLN A 69 1.99 3.48 7.11
N PRO A 70 1.66 2.17 7.07
CA PRO A 70 2.69 1.15 7.02
C PRO A 70 3.52 1.32 5.74
N SER A 71 4.85 1.34 5.86
CA SER A 71 5.72 1.52 4.69
C SER A 71 7.04 0.76 4.81
N ILE A 72 7.59 0.47 3.63
CA ILE A 72 8.97 0.06 3.44
C ILE A 72 9.72 1.23 2.78
N GLY A 73 10.97 1.48 3.17
CA GLY A 73 11.77 2.66 2.79
C GLY A 73 12.20 2.73 1.32
N THR A 74 11.51 2.03 0.42
CA THR A 74 11.73 2.04 -1.02
C THR A 74 10.40 1.94 -1.75
N ASN A 75 10.28 2.65 -2.89
CA ASN A 75 9.17 2.48 -3.83
C ASN A 75 9.54 1.53 -4.99
N ASN A 76 10.75 0.96 -4.96
CA ASN A 76 11.40 0.27 -6.08
C ASN A 76 11.86 -1.14 -5.67
N ASP A 77 12.51 -1.83 -6.62
CA ASP A 77 13.06 -3.18 -6.48
C ASP A 77 13.69 -3.43 -5.11
N VAL A 78 13.15 -4.43 -4.42
CA VAL A 78 13.73 -4.95 -3.18
C VAL A 78 14.72 -6.04 -3.55
N THR A 79 15.93 -5.93 -3.03
CA THR A 79 16.99 -6.91 -3.23
C THR A 79 17.35 -7.57 -1.90
N VAL A 80 17.46 -8.89 -1.92
CA VAL A 80 17.93 -9.70 -0.79
C VAL A 80 19.31 -9.20 -0.35
N GLY A 81 19.54 -9.12 0.95
CA GLY A 81 20.78 -8.60 1.50
C GLY A 81 20.88 -7.07 1.55
N THR A 82 19.95 -6.33 0.93
CA THR A 82 19.91 -4.86 1.00
C THR A 82 19.01 -4.39 2.15
N PRO A 83 19.52 -3.57 3.10
CA PRO A 83 18.71 -3.07 4.21
C PRO A 83 17.57 -2.14 3.76
N LEU A 84 16.41 -2.29 4.38
CA LEU A 84 15.20 -1.50 4.18
C LEU A 84 14.73 -0.89 5.50
N ASP A 85 14.12 0.28 5.44
CA ASP A 85 13.49 0.91 6.61
C ASP A 85 12.02 0.55 6.68
N LEU A 86 11.62 -0.14 7.74
CA LEU A 86 10.22 -0.43 8.04
C LEU A 86 9.68 0.67 8.93
N SER A 87 8.50 1.21 8.62
CA SER A 87 7.87 2.21 9.50
C SER A 87 6.35 2.11 9.55
N VAL A 88 5.79 2.53 10.68
CA VAL A 88 4.35 2.67 10.89
C VAL A 88 4.10 3.76 11.93
N VAL A 89 3.00 4.50 11.78
CA VAL A 89 2.51 5.46 12.77
C VAL A 89 1.49 4.78 13.66
N ILE A 90 1.66 4.90 14.98
CA ILE A 90 0.75 4.35 15.98
C ILE A 90 0.00 5.52 16.59
N GLN A 91 -1.30 5.63 16.36
CA GLN A 91 -2.15 6.68 16.91
C GLN A 91 -2.90 6.12 18.11
N ASN A 92 -2.95 6.85 19.22
CA ASN A 92 -3.82 6.52 20.35
C ASN A 92 -5.08 7.39 20.27
N ILE A 93 -6.18 6.78 19.85
CA ILE A 93 -7.50 7.41 19.78
C ILE A 93 -8.31 7.21 21.06
N GLY A 94 -7.77 6.46 22.03
CA GLY A 94 -8.37 6.23 23.34
C GLY A 94 -8.22 7.43 24.27
N GLN A 95 -8.83 7.32 25.46
CA GLN A 95 -8.91 8.41 26.44
C GLN A 95 -7.78 8.36 27.49
N SER A 96 -6.90 7.36 27.44
CA SER A 96 -5.78 7.21 28.37
C SER A 96 -4.46 6.96 27.66
N ASP A 97 -3.38 7.37 28.31
CA ASP A 97 -2.02 7.01 27.92
C ASP A 97 -1.84 5.50 27.95
N GLY A 98 -0.95 4.98 27.11
CA GLY A 98 -0.63 3.56 27.17
C GLY A 98 0.65 3.18 26.47
N PHE A 99 0.91 1.88 26.51
CA PHE A 99 2.05 1.26 25.87
C PHE A 99 1.57 0.26 24.82
N ALA A 100 1.81 0.59 23.56
CA ALA A 100 1.48 -0.26 22.43
C ALA A 100 2.57 -1.32 22.25
N GLN A 101 2.22 -2.58 22.47
CA GLN A 101 3.10 -3.73 22.25
C GLN A 101 3.11 -4.10 20.77
N LEU A 102 4.04 -3.52 20.00
CA LEU A 102 4.15 -3.73 18.56
C LEU A 102 5.01 -4.96 18.25
N ARG A 103 4.49 -5.83 17.39
CA ARG A 103 5.21 -6.93 16.75
C ARG A 103 5.21 -6.73 15.24
N VAL A 104 6.35 -6.92 14.61
CA VAL A 104 6.54 -6.80 13.16
C VAL A 104 6.86 -8.16 12.59
N GLU A 105 6.10 -8.59 11.59
CA GLU A 105 6.26 -9.89 10.95
C GLU A 105 6.44 -9.73 9.44
N ARG A 106 7.34 -10.53 8.86
CA ARG A 106 7.31 -10.85 7.44
C ARG A 106 6.27 -11.94 7.21
N VAL A 107 5.41 -11.74 6.22
CA VAL A 107 4.50 -12.78 5.73
C VAL A 107 4.82 -13.07 4.26
N GLU A 108 5.08 -14.33 3.96
CA GLU A 108 5.36 -14.83 2.61
C GLU A 108 4.06 -15.23 1.90
N SER A 109 4.09 -15.31 0.57
CA SER A 109 2.95 -15.74 -0.26
C SER A 109 2.41 -17.14 0.08
N ASN A 110 3.24 -18.01 0.65
CA ASN A 110 2.88 -19.35 1.12
C ASN A 110 2.23 -19.34 2.53
N GLY A 111 2.10 -18.18 3.17
CA GLY A 111 1.58 -18.01 4.52
C GLY A 111 2.61 -18.22 5.65
N ALA A 112 3.87 -18.51 5.33
CA ALA A 112 4.94 -18.58 6.31
C ALA A 112 5.18 -17.20 6.95
N ARG A 113 5.38 -17.20 8.26
CA ARG A 113 5.52 -15.99 9.07
C ARG A 113 6.84 -16.00 9.81
N THR A 114 7.56 -14.88 9.78
CA THR A 114 8.79 -14.69 10.53
C THR A 114 8.73 -13.38 11.30
N ILE A 115 8.95 -13.43 12.61
CA ILE A 115 9.02 -12.23 13.44
C ILE A 115 10.33 -11.49 13.10
N ILE A 116 10.19 -10.23 12.70
CA ILE A 116 11.31 -9.33 12.42
C ILE A 116 11.73 -8.63 13.72
N HIS A 117 10.77 -8.06 14.44
CA HIS A 117 11.04 -7.22 15.61
C HIS A 117 9.85 -7.19 16.57
N THR A 118 10.12 -6.86 17.83
CA THR A 118 9.08 -6.60 18.84
C THR A 118 9.54 -5.47 19.73
N GLN A 119 8.66 -4.50 19.98
CA GLN A 119 8.96 -3.33 20.78
C GLN A 119 7.70 -2.74 21.40
N GLU A 120 7.87 -2.20 22.60
CA GLU A 120 6.87 -1.38 23.26
C GLU A 120 7.04 0.10 22.86
N VAL A 121 5.93 0.75 22.49
CA VAL A 121 5.90 2.18 22.14
C VAL A 121 4.92 2.88 23.07
N LYS A 122 5.43 3.82 23.88
CA LYS A 122 4.60 4.67 24.71
C LYS A 122 3.88 5.70 23.84
N VAL A 123 2.55 5.77 23.93
CA VAL A 123 1.72 6.72 23.18
C VAL A 123 0.73 7.39 24.13
N GLN A 124 0.78 8.71 24.20
CA GLN A 124 -0.14 9.50 25.02
C GLN A 124 -1.55 9.49 24.43
N SER A 125 -2.57 9.72 25.27
CA SER A 125 -3.96 9.92 24.85
C SER A 125 -4.05 11.02 23.78
N GLY A 126 -4.74 10.73 22.66
CA GLY A 126 -4.82 11.62 21.49
C GLY A 126 -3.49 11.83 20.73
N GLY A 127 -2.42 11.17 21.13
CA GLY A 127 -1.08 11.32 20.59
C GLY A 127 -0.72 10.34 19.48
N SER A 128 0.50 10.45 18.95
CA SER A 128 1.07 9.52 17.98
C SER A 128 2.48 9.09 18.37
N GLY A 129 2.73 7.78 18.30
CA GLY A 129 4.05 7.18 18.34
C GLY A 129 4.53 6.81 16.94
N PHE A 130 5.84 6.82 16.74
CA PHE A 130 6.45 6.45 15.47
C PHE A 130 7.34 5.24 15.68
N PHE A 131 7.15 4.22 14.84
CA PHE A 131 8.04 3.08 14.77
C PHE A 131 8.89 3.17 13.51
N ASN A 132 10.19 2.96 13.66
CA ASN A 132 11.11 2.75 12.55
C ASN A 132 12.10 1.65 12.92
N HIS A 133 12.34 0.73 12.00
CA HIS A 133 13.30 -0.36 12.19
C HIS A 133 13.95 -0.75 10.88
N ARG A 134 15.28 -0.93 10.89
CA ARG A 134 16.03 -1.35 9.72
C ARG A 134 16.08 -2.87 9.66
N TRP A 135 15.55 -3.43 8.58
CA TRP A 135 15.48 -4.87 8.34
C TRP A 135 16.10 -5.21 6.98
N THR A 136 16.81 -6.33 6.90
CA THR A 136 17.40 -6.83 5.67
C THR A 136 16.68 -8.11 5.25
N PRO A 137 16.05 -8.16 4.06
CA PRO A 137 15.48 -9.39 3.53
C PRO A 137 16.55 -10.46 3.36
N ASP A 138 16.26 -11.69 3.80
CA ASP A 138 17.17 -12.83 3.78
C ASP A 138 16.76 -13.89 2.73
N ARG A 139 15.63 -13.69 2.05
CA ARG A 139 15.06 -14.61 1.06
C ARG A 139 14.36 -13.85 -0.04
N ASP A 140 14.40 -14.40 -1.24
CA ASP A 140 13.66 -13.94 -2.40
C ASP A 140 12.19 -14.36 -2.33
N GLY A 141 11.34 -13.68 -3.11
CA GLY A 141 9.93 -14.00 -3.27
C GLY A 141 8.97 -12.86 -2.92
N SER A 142 7.69 -13.10 -3.17
CA SER A 142 6.61 -12.17 -2.84
C SER A 142 6.26 -12.23 -1.35
N MET A 143 6.29 -11.07 -0.70
CA MET A 143 6.02 -10.94 0.72
C MET A 143 5.41 -9.57 1.05
N TRP A 144 4.87 -9.43 2.25
CA TRP A 144 4.50 -8.14 2.83
C TRP A 144 4.92 -8.09 4.30
N ILE A 145 4.98 -6.88 4.85
CA ILE A 145 5.25 -6.67 6.27
C ILE A 145 3.93 -6.39 6.99
N GLU A 146 3.71 -7.09 8.09
CA GLU A 146 2.56 -6.90 8.97
C GLU A 146 3.03 -6.28 10.30
N PHE A 147 2.37 -5.19 10.69
CA PHE A 147 2.51 -4.51 11.97
C PHE A 147 1.32 -4.88 12.85
N ILE A 148 1.58 -5.40 14.04
CA ILE A 148 0.57 -5.99 14.91
C ILE A 148 0.72 -5.39 16.29
N ILE A 149 -0.33 -4.75 16.80
CA ILE A 149 -0.41 -4.47 18.23
C ILE A 149 -0.98 -5.70 18.92
N VAL A 150 -0.28 -6.24 19.93
CA VAL A 150 -0.74 -7.42 20.67
C VAL A 150 -2.09 -7.12 21.34
N GLY A 151 -3.12 -7.91 21.00
CA GLY A 151 -4.48 -7.70 21.48
C GLY A 151 -5.22 -6.51 20.86
N GLY A 152 -4.65 -5.91 19.80
CA GLY A 152 -5.18 -4.71 19.15
C GLY A 152 -5.20 -4.83 17.61
N PRO A 153 -5.11 -3.71 16.89
CA PRO A 153 -5.21 -3.69 15.43
C PRO A 153 -3.97 -4.30 14.74
N THR A 154 -4.16 -4.67 13.48
CA THR A 154 -3.09 -5.00 12.55
C THR A 154 -3.13 -4.06 11.33
N SER A 155 -1.99 -3.88 10.69
CA SER A 155 -1.85 -3.12 9.45
C SER A 155 -0.71 -3.69 8.63
N GLN A 156 -0.80 -3.60 7.31
CA GLN A 156 0.16 -4.23 6.41
C GLN A 156 0.63 -3.29 5.31
N THR A 157 1.85 -3.49 4.85
CA THR A 157 2.37 -2.83 3.64
C THR A 157 1.70 -3.40 2.39
N GLU A 158 1.94 -2.75 1.26
CA GLU A 158 1.74 -3.41 -0.03
C GLU A 158 2.66 -4.63 -0.15
N THR A 159 2.23 -5.61 -0.96
CA THR A 159 3.06 -6.76 -1.29
C THR A 159 4.17 -6.33 -2.24
N PHE A 160 5.40 -6.72 -1.92
CA PHE A 160 6.57 -6.48 -2.74
C PHE A 160 7.28 -7.79 -3.06
N TYR A 161 8.11 -7.77 -4.11
CA TYR A 161 8.94 -8.90 -4.50
C TYR A 161 10.39 -8.61 -4.12
N ALA A 162 10.99 -9.47 -3.31
CA ALA A 162 12.44 -9.45 -3.06
C ALA A 162 13.15 -10.32 -4.11
N SER A 163 14.10 -9.74 -4.84
CA SER A 163 14.95 -10.43 -5.82
C SER A 163 16.32 -10.75 -5.21
N ASP A 164 16.98 -11.82 -5.63
CA ASP A 164 18.33 -12.18 -5.15
C ASP A 164 19.45 -11.22 -5.65
N GLY A 165 19.11 -10.26 -6.51
CA GLY A 165 20.05 -9.29 -7.04
C GLY A 165 20.90 -9.83 -8.20
N GLU A 166 20.68 -11.08 -8.62
CA GLU A 166 21.17 -11.58 -9.89
C GLU A 166 20.32 -10.95 -10.99
N SER A 167 20.60 -9.68 -11.29
CA SER A 167 20.22 -9.15 -12.58
C SER A 167 20.87 -10.06 -13.62
N ASP A 168 20.05 -10.84 -14.33
CA ASP A 168 20.35 -11.47 -15.61
C ASP A 168 20.60 -10.35 -16.65
N GLY A 169 21.58 -9.50 -16.35
CA GLY A 169 22.03 -8.44 -17.20
C GLY A 169 22.86 -9.10 -18.28
N PHE A 170 22.52 -8.79 -19.53
CA PHE A 170 23.17 -9.11 -20.82
C PHE A 170 24.67 -9.52 -20.85
N PHE A 171 25.47 -9.20 -19.84
CA PHE A 171 26.88 -9.56 -19.68
C PHE A 171 27.15 -10.79 -18.78
N GLY A 172 26.20 -11.23 -17.95
CA GLY A 172 26.35 -12.40 -17.06
C GLY A 172 26.57 -13.70 -17.83
N GLY A 173 25.86 -13.86 -18.96
CA GLY A 173 26.04 -15.01 -19.85
C GLY A 173 27.38 -15.05 -20.59
N ILE A 174 28.18 -13.98 -20.62
CA ILE A 174 29.47 -13.98 -21.34
C ILE A 174 30.58 -14.60 -20.49
N ALA A 175 30.46 -14.54 -19.16
CA ALA A 175 31.46 -15.08 -18.24
C ALA A 175 31.42 -16.63 -18.14
N GLU A 176 30.26 -17.25 -18.40
CA GLU A 176 30.10 -18.71 -18.43
C GLU A 176 30.34 -19.33 -19.82
N ILE A 177 30.42 -18.53 -20.88
CA ILE A 177 30.76 -19.03 -22.22
C ILE A 177 32.25 -19.37 -22.25
N ASN A 178 32.56 -20.59 -22.68
CA ASN A 178 33.93 -21.06 -22.86
C ASN A 178 34.74 -20.03 -23.69
N PRO A 179 35.88 -19.51 -23.17
CA PRO A 179 36.67 -18.48 -23.85
C PRO A 179 37.16 -18.93 -25.24
N VAL A 180 37.32 -20.24 -25.45
CA VAL A 180 37.66 -20.81 -26.76
C VAL A 180 36.53 -20.59 -27.77
N LEU A 181 35.27 -20.73 -27.36
CA LEU A 181 34.11 -20.50 -28.22
C LEU A 181 34.02 -19.02 -28.64
N LEU A 182 34.28 -18.08 -27.72
CA LEU A 182 34.30 -16.64 -28.02
C LEU A 182 35.35 -16.29 -29.06
N ILE A 183 36.56 -16.87 -28.96
CA ILE A 183 37.63 -16.68 -29.96
C ILE A 183 37.19 -17.20 -31.33
N ILE A 184 36.54 -18.36 -31.39
CA ILE A 184 36.04 -18.94 -32.65
C ILE A 184 34.98 -18.04 -33.30
N ILE A 185 34.01 -17.56 -32.51
CA ILE A 185 32.96 -16.66 -33.01
C ILE A 185 33.57 -15.35 -33.52
N PHE A 186 34.51 -14.78 -32.78
CA PHE A 186 35.21 -13.57 -33.20
C PHE A 186 35.99 -13.77 -34.52
N LEU A 187 36.70 -14.89 -34.66
CA LEU A 187 37.41 -15.24 -35.90
C LEU A 187 36.45 -15.45 -37.08
N LEU A 188 35.27 -16.05 -36.85
CA LEU A 188 34.24 -16.21 -37.87
C LEU A 188 33.70 -14.86 -38.35
N ILE A 189 33.40 -13.94 -37.42
CA ILE A 189 32.95 -12.58 -37.74
C ILE A 189 34.04 -11.83 -38.51
N ALA A 190 35.29 -11.87 -38.04
CA ALA A 190 36.42 -11.22 -38.71
C ALA A 190 36.67 -11.78 -40.11
N SER A 191 36.55 -13.10 -40.28
CA SER A 191 36.67 -13.78 -41.58
C SER A 191 35.54 -13.39 -42.52
N LEU A 192 34.30 -13.34 -42.03
CA LEU A 192 33.14 -12.91 -42.82
C LEU A 192 33.30 -11.46 -43.27
N ILE A 193 33.72 -10.56 -42.39
CA ILE A 193 34.02 -9.16 -42.72
C ILE A 193 35.15 -9.10 -43.76
N GLY A 194 36.22 -9.89 -43.60
CA GLY A 194 37.31 -9.99 -44.56
C GLY A 194 36.85 -10.44 -45.95
N LEU A 195 35.97 -11.44 -46.01
CA LEU A 195 35.34 -11.92 -47.25
C LEU A 195 34.45 -10.86 -47.90
N ILE A 196 33.69 -10.11 -47.11
CA ILE A 196 32.84 -9.02 -47.62
C ILE A 196 33.73 -7.91 -48.21
N VAL A 197 34.77 -7.49 -47.51
CA VAL A 197 35.69 -6.45 -47.98
C VAL A 197 36.47 -6.90 -49.22
N PHE A 198 36.88 -8.16 -49.27
CA PHE A 198 37.59 -8.71 -50.43
C PHE A 198 36.63 -8.96 -51.61
N GLY A 199 35.43 -9.44 -51.36
CA GLY A 199 34.40 -9.71 -52.36
C GLY A 199 33.77 -8.45 -52.96
N LEU A 200 33.74 -7.34 -52.22
CA LEU A 200 33.28 -6.03 -52.70
C LEU A 200 34.36 -5.24 -53.46
N ARG A 201 35.60 -5.73 -53.56
CA ARG A 201 36.61 -5.14 -54.46
C ARG A 201 36.37 -5.60 -55.90
N THR A 202 35.34 -5.05 -56.54
CA THR A 202 35.23 -5.06 -58.00
C THR A 202 36.28 -4.13 -58.60
N PRO A 203 37.12 -4.57 -59.56
CA PRO A 203 37.96 -3.65 -60.31
C PRO A 203 37.07 -2.72 -61.15
N ASN A 204 37.32 -1.42 -61.05
CA ASN A 204 36.65 -0.39 -61.84
C ASN A 204 36.88 -0.63 -63.34
N ALA A 205 35.92 -1.26 -64.01
CA ALA A 205 35.80 -1.19 -65.46
C ALA A 205 35.05 0.11 -65.80
N ASN A 206 35.81 1.16 -66.14
CA ASN A 206 35.30 2.33 -66.83
C ASN A 206 34.48 1.91 -68.05
N ASN A 207 33.17 2.11 -68.03
CA ASN A 207 32.35 2.13 -69.24
C ASN A 207 31.37 3.31 -69.17
N ASN A 208 31.78 4.40 -69.82
CA ASN A 208 30.91 5.48 -70.22
C ASN A 208 29.86 4.94 -71.21
N GLN A 209 28.62 4.76 -70.78
CA GLN A 209 27.48 4.68 -71.69
C GLN A 209 26.39 5.64 -71.22
N ARG A 210 26.36 6.82 -71.88
CA ARG A 210 25.26 7.77 -71.82
C ARG A 210 24.04 7.14 -72.52
N LEU A 211 22.94 7.01 -71.80
CA LEU A 211 21.62 6.73 -72.36
C LEU A 211 20.94 8.06 -72.74
N PRO A 212 20.33 8.17 -73.94
CA PRO A 212 19.59 9.37 -74.34
C PRO A 212 18.20 9.45 -73.71
N ALA A 213 17.72 10.67 -73.46
CA ALA A 213 16.41 10.96 -72.89
C ALA A 213 15.27 10.65 -73.88
N ASN A 214 14.37 9.74 -73.50
CA ASN A 214 13.16 9.46 -74.26
C ASN A 214 12.05 10.45 -73.88
N LYS A 215 11.74 11.37 -74.79
CA LYS A 215 10.51 12.17 -74.79
C LYS A 215 9.47 11.38 -75.56
N ASN A 216 8.28 11.19 -74.97
CA ASN A 216 6.95 11.07 -75.62
C ASN A 216 6.09 10.01 -74.93
N PHE A 217 5.22 10.39 -73.99
CA PHE A 217 3.87 9.84 -73.86
C PHE A 217 2.99 10.85 -73.11
N GLN A 218 2.43 11.80 -73.86
CA GLN A 218 1.24 12.56 -73.49
C GLN A 218 0.22 12.45 -74.64
N LYS A 219 -1.05 12.23 -74.24
CA LYS A 219 -2.35 12.35 -74.95
C LYS A 219 -3.15 11.04 -74.77
N ALA A 220 -4.10 10.92 -73.82
CA ALA A 220 -5.44 11.53 -73.77
C ALA A 220 -6.21 11.33 -75.08
N ALA A 221 -7.48 10.92 -75.17
CA ALA A 221 -8.55 10.41 -74.31
C ALA A 221 -9.77 10.21 -75.27
N ARG A 222 -10.89 9.61 -74.79
CA ARG A 222 -12.28 9.64 -75.34
C ARG A 222 -12.70 8.49 -76.28
N GLN A 223 -13.89 7.85 -76.21
CA GLN A 223 -15.08 7.88 -75.33
C GLN A 223 -16.25 7.01 -75.91
N ILE A 224 -17.20 6.57 -75.04
CA ILE A 224 -18.70 6.42 -75.20
C ILE A 224 -19.27 5.14 -75.90
N PRO A 225 -20.52 4.61 -75.65
CA PRO A 225 -21.68 4.97 -74.76
C PRO A 225 -22.34 3.83 -73.90
N VAL A 226 -23.33 4.23 -73.08
CA VAL A 226 -24.27 3.48 -72.18
C VAL A 226 -25.67 3.31 -72.79
N PRO A 227 -26.54 2.37 -72.32
CA PRO A 227 -27.90 2.77 -71.91
C PRO A 227 -28.43 2.13 -70.58
N GLN A 228 -29.54 2.71 -70.10
CA GLN A 228 -30.17 2.73 -68.76
C GLN A 228 -31.06 1.52 -68.39
N GLN A 229 -31.32 1.30 -67.08
CA GLN A 229 -32.69 1.22 -66.51
C GLN A 229 -32.74 1.22 -64.95
N GLU A 230 -33.85 1.76 -64.43
CA GLU A 230 -34.17 2.19 -63.05
C GLU A 230 -34.43 1.05 -62.05
N SER A 231 -34.24 1.31 -60.73
CA SER A 231 -35.22 1.01 -59.65
C SER A 231 -34.67 1.26 -58.23
N HIS A 232 -35.27 2.26 -57.58
CA HIS A 232 -35.74 2.32 -56.18
C HIS A 232 -34.80 2.23 -54.95
N TYR A 233 -35.09 3.18 -54.06
CA TYR A 233 -34.55 3.48 -52.74
C TYR A 233 -34.64 2.33 -51.72
N ALA A 234 -33.57 2.13 -50.95
CA ALA A 234 -33.64 1.78 -49.52
C ALA A 234 -32.42 2.35 -48.80
N GLN A 235 -32.67 3.03 -47.68
CA GLN A 235 -31.72 3.77 -46.87
C GLN A 235 -30.89 2.85 -45.97
N GLN A 236 -29.60 3.23 -45.84
CA GLN A 236 -28.75 3.24 -44.65
C GLN A 236 -28.76 2.05 -43.67
N GLN A 237 -27.63 1.34 -43.62
CA GLN A 237 -26.96 1.03 -42.36
C GLN A 237 -25.46 1.32 -42.51
N VAL A 238 -24.97 2.22 -41.67
CA VAL A 238 -23.55 2.62 -41.57
C VAL A 238 -22.84 1.52 -40.78
N VAL A 239 -21.88 0.86 -41.43
CA VAL A 239 -20.93 -0.05 -40.77
C VAL A 239 -19.79 0.82 -40.24
N THR A 240 -19.73 1.00 -38.92
CA THR A 240 -18.65 1.71 -38.26
C THR A 240 -17.38 0.86 -38.22
N SER A 241 -16.26 1.54 -38.46
CA SER A 241 -14.89 1.03 -38.60
C SER A 241 -14.37 0.38 -37.30
N PRO A 242 -13.53 -0.68 -37.37
CA PRO A 242 -13.00 -1.34 -36.18
C PRO A 242 -11.88 -0.50 -35.58
N GLY A 243 -12.13 0.08 -34.41
CA GLY A 243 -11.12 0.81 -33.66
C GLY A 243 -11.74 1.78 -32.66
N ASP A 244 -12.47 1.27 -31.66
CA ASP A 244 -12.73 1.99 -30.42
C ASP A 244 -12.78 1.00 -29.24
N ASN A 245 -12.06 1.34 -28.18
CA ASN A 245 -11.73 0.53 -27.01
C ASN A 245 -12.85 0.64 -25.94
N PRO A 246 -13.49 -0.47 -25.47
CA PRO A 246 -14.73 -0.38 -24.71
C PRO A 246 -14.58 -0.56 -23.18
N TYR A 247 -13.64 0.12 -22.53
CA TYR A 247 -13.64 0.27 -21.07
C TYR A 247 -13.16 1.68 -20.65
N GLN A 248 -14.11 2.61 -20.65
CA GLN A 248 -14.28 3.58 -19.56
C GLN A 248 -15.32 3.01 -18.60
#